data_AF-A3DLW9-F1
#
_entry.id   AF-A3DLW9-F1
#
_cell.length_a   1.000
_cell.length_b   1.000
_cell.length_c   1.000
_cell.angle_alpha   90.00
_cell.angle_beta   90.00
_cell.angle_gamma   90.00
#
_symmetry.space_group_name_H-M   'P 1'
#
loop_
_entity.id
_entity.type
_entity.pdbx_description
1 polymer ?
#
loop_
_entity_poly.entity_id
_entity_poly.type
_entity_poly.pdbx_seq_one_letter_code
_entity_poly.pdbx_strand_id
1 'polypeptide(L)'
;MENNVILDLLRFLGPEKANQLFIGEPIKGRDSWRLLDYIRSKYRYENLYEDESEEAECYIVVVKFSNKYIYSLIKERNESKGYLLEILSPNDTVTTIRLAKEEFMKCINKLKSREK
;
A
#
# COMPACT_ATOMS: atom_id res chain seq x y z
N MET A 1 2.58 -7.52 -24.73
CA MET A 1 2.10 -6.15 -24.54
C MET A 1 2.46 -5.73 -23.13
N GLU A 2 3.29 -4.70 -22.94
CA GLU A 2 3.39 -4.07 -21.63
C GLU A 2 2.03 -3.46 -21.32
N ASN A 3 1.34 -3.95 -20.29
CA ASN A 3 0.16 -3.28 -19.77
C ASN A 3 0.60 -1.91 -19.27
N ASN A 4 0.04 -0.85 -19.85
CA ASN A 4 0.27 0.51 -19.38
C ASN A 4 -0.44 0.68 -18.02
N VAL A 5 0.30 0.46 -16.94
CA VAL A 5 -0.19 0.54 -15.56
C VAL A 5 -0.89 1.88 -15.31
N ILE A 6 -0.35 2.98 -15.83
CA ILE A 6 -0.92 4.32 -15.63
C ILE A 6 -2.34 4.39 -16.19
N LEU A 7 -2.50 4.04 -17.47
CA LEU A 7 -3.83 4.04 -18.12
C LEU A 7 -4.79 3.06 -17.46
N ASP A 8 -4.27 1.95 -16.97
CA ASP A 8 -5.08 0.92 -16.33
C ASP A 8 -5.61 1.36 -14.97
N LEU A 9 -4.75 1.98 -14.14
CA LEU A 9 -5.13 2.55 -12.86
C LEU A 9 -6.10 3.74 -13.04
N LEU A 10 -5.87 4.58 -14.05
CA LEU A 10 -6.81 5.66 -14.42
C LEU A 10 -8.20 5.12 -14.74
N ARG A 11 -8.30 4.00 -15.48
CA ARG A 11 -9.57 3.36 -15.81
C ARG A 11 -10.23 2.70 -14.61
N PHE A 12 -9.45 2.07 -13.73
CA PHE A 12 -9.96 1.34 -12.57
C PHE A 12 -10.44 2.27 -11.45
N LEU A 13 -9.65 3.28 -11.09
CA LEU A 13 -9.92 4.18 -9.96
C LEU A 13 -10.68 5.45 -10.36
N GLY A 14 -10.65 5.80 -11.64
CA GLY A 14 -11.00 7.14 -12.13
C GLY A 14 -9.84 8.13 -12.01
N PRO A 15 -9.92 9.27 -12.73
CA PRO A 15 -8.81 10.20 -12.88
C PRO A 15 -8.35 10.85 -11.57
N GLU A 16 -9.28 11.22 -10.69
CA GLU A 16 -8.97 11.93 -9.44
C GLU A 16 -8.11 11.08 -8.49
N LYS A 17 -8.55 9.85 -8.19
CA LYS A 17 -7.86 8.94 -7.27
C LYS A 17 -6.55 8.40 -7.85
N ALA A 18 -6.54 8.12 -9.15
CA ALA A 18 -5.30 7.72 -9.82
C ALA A 18 -4.27 8.86 -9.77
N ASN A 19 -4.69 10.10 -10.02
CA ASN A 19 -3.79 11.25 -9.91
C ASN A 19 -3.28 11.46 -8.49
N GLN A 20 -4.11 11.29 -7.45
CA GLN A 20 -3.69 11.30 -6.05
C GLN A 20 -2.52 10.33 -5.82
N LEU A 21 -2.65 9.08 -6.26
CA LEU A 21 -1.58 8.10 -6.14
C LEU A 21 -0.29 8.51 -6.87
N PHE A 22 -0.39 9.05 -8.09
CA PHE A 22 0.78 9.43 -8.88
C PHE A 22 1.52 10.65 -8.31
N ILE A 23 0.85 11.50 -7.54
CA ILE A 23 1.50 12.60 -6.81
C ILE A 23 1.94 12.22 -5.39
N GLY A 24 1.80 10.94 -5.02
CA GLY A 24 2.22 10.40 -3.71
C GLY A 24 1.18 10.57 -2.59
N GLU A 25 -0.02 11.06 -2.89
CA GLU A 25 -1.12 11.17 -1.93
C GLU A 25 -1.88 9.84 -1.81
N PRO A 26 -2.28 9.43 -0.59
CA PRO A 26 -2.94 8.16 -0.39
C PRO A 26 -4.41 8.20 -0.81
N ILE A 27 -4.86 7.11 -1.44
CA ILE A 27 -6.29 6.79 -1.48
C ILE A 27 -6.70 6.17 -0.13
N LYS A 28 -7.96 6.35 0.27
CA LYS A 28 -8.42 6.01 1.61
C LYS A 28 -9.59 5.03 1.61
N GLY A 29 -9.76 4.35 2.74
CA GLY A 29 -10.90 3.49 2.98
C GLY A 29 -10.98 2.34 1.98
N ARG A 30 -12.20 1.99 1.57
CA ARG A 30 -12.48 0.85 0.69
C ARG A 30 -11.70 0.88 -0.63
N ASP A 31 -11.39 2.06 -1.17
CA ASP A 31 -10.66 2.15 -2.44
C ASP A 31 -9.22 1.63 -2.33
N SER A 32 -8.58 1.79 -1.16
CA SER A 32 -7.25 1.24 -0.92
C SER A 32 -7.26 -0.30 -1.02
N TRP A 33 -8.22 -0.94 -0.37
CA TRP A 33 -8.42 -2.39 -0.45
C TRP A 33 -8.75 -2.87 -1.86
N ARG A 34 -9.67 -2.19 -2.54
CA ARG A 34 -10.04 -2.55 -3.91
C ARG A 34 -8.86 -2.49 -4.87
N LEU A 35 -7.94 -1.55 -4.67
CA LEU A 35 -6.74 -1.47 -5.47
C LEU A 35 -5.77 -2.62 -5.18
N LEU A 36 -5.60 -3.02 -3.93
CA LEU A 36 -4.81 -4.21 -3.58
C LEU A 36 -5.34 -5.45 -4.29
N ASP A 37 -6.65 -5.69 -4.20
CA ASP A 37 -7.31 -6.84 -4.83
C ASP A 37 -7.16 -6.81 -6.36
N TYR A 38 -7.30 -5.62 -6.94
CA TYR A 38 -7.10 -5.39 -8.36
C TYR A 38 -5.66 -5.70 -8.80
N ILE A 39 -4.67 -5.26 -8.03
CA ILE A 39 -3.26 -5.55 -8.29
C ILE A 39 -3.01 -7.06 -8.25
N ARG A 40 -3.48 -7.73 -7.19
CA ARG A 40 -3.29 -9.17 -6.98
C ARG A 40 -3.97 -10.03 -8.06
N SER A 41 -5.12 -9.59 -8.57
CA SER A 41 -5.87 -10.32 -9.59
C SER A 41 -5.38 -10.09 -11.02
N LYS A 42 -4.85 -8.90 -11.32
CA LYS A 42 -4.51 -8.50 -12.70
C LYS A 42 -3.03 -8.55 -13.03
N TYR A 43 -2.16 -8.33 -12.05
CA TYR A 43 -0.74 -8.21 -12.29
C TYR A 43 0.02 -9.38 -11.70
N ARG A 44 1.16 -9.72 -12.30
CA ARG A 44 2.18 -10.47 -11.59
C ARG A 44 2.72 -9.58 -10.47
N TYR A 45 2.58 -10.05 -9.24
CA TYR A 45 3.02 -9.33 -8.05
C TYR A 45 3.93 -10.21 -7.19
N GLU A 46 4.66 -9.54 -6.31
CA GLU A 46 5.53 -10.09 -5.28
C GLU A 46 5.13 -9.46 -3.95
N ASN A 47 4.77 -10.26 -2.95
CA ASN A 47 4.56 -9.78 -1.59
C ASN A 47 5.94 -9.50 -0.97
N LEU A 48 6.21 -8.22 -0.67
CA LEU A 48 7.48 -7.78 -0.08
C LEU A 48 7.45 -7.78 1.45
N TYR A 49 6.30 -7.42 2.02
CA TYR A 49 6.06 -7.42 3.46
C TYR A 49 4.55 -7.50 3.71
N GLU A 50 4.13 -8.28 4.69
CA GLU A 50 2.73 -8.42 5.10
C GLU A 50 2.71 -8.82 6.57
N ASP A 51 1.97 -8.08 7.39
CA ASP A 51 1.90 -8.29 8.84
C ASP A 51 0.56 -7.80 9.40
N GLU A 52 0.10 -8.44 10.46
CA GLU A 52 -1.22 -8.21 11.05
C GLU A 52 -1.19 -8.35 12.58
N SER A 53 -1.94 -7.48 13.25
CA SER A 53 -2.25 -7.61 14.67
C SER A 53 -3.74 -7.34 14.86
N GLU A 54 -4.48 -8.41 15.18
CA GLU A 54 -5.91 -8.31 15.51
C GLU A 54 -6.13 -7.46 16.76
N GLU A 55 -5.31 -7.64 17.80
CA GLU A 55 -5.36 -6.86 19.04
C GLU A 55 -5.21 -5.35 18.80
N ALA A 56 -4.25 -4.97 17.93
CA ALA A 56 -4.03 -3.56 17.57
C ALA A 56 -4.99 -3.04 16.49
N GLU A 57 -5.84 -3.91 15.97
CA GLU A 57 -6.59 -3.71 14.73
C GLU A 57 -5.70 -3.14 13.62
N CYS A 58 -4.49 -3.65 13.47
CA CYS A 58 -3.49 -3.15 12.54
C CYS A 58 -3.16 -4.16 11.45
N TYR A 59 -3.06 -3.70 10.21
CA TYR A 59 -2.65 -4.52 9.08
C TYR A 59 -1.81 -3.69 8.12
N ILE A 60 -0.68 -4.23 7.68
CA ILE A 60 0.15 -3.61 6.65
C ILE A 60 0.51 -4.65 5.60
N VAL A 61 0.44 -4.26 4.34
CA VAL A 61 0.92 -5.05 3.22
C VAL A 61 1.61 -4.18 2.20
N VAL A 62 2.72 -4.68 1.67
CA VAL A 62 3.54 -4.06 0.65
C VAL A 62 3.73 -5.06 -0.47
N VAL A 63 3.26 -4.70 -1.68
CA VAL A 63 3.38 -5.54 -2.87
C VAL A 63 4.15 -4.81 -3.96
N LYS A 64 5.07 -5.51 -4.61
CA LYS A 64 5.70 -5.05 -5.85
C LYS A 64 4.95 -5.66 -7.03
N PHE A 65 4.69 -4.87 -8.06
CA PHE A 65 4.01 -5.36 -9.26
C PHE A 65 4.55 -4.69 -10.53
N SER A 66 4.36 -5.36 -11.67
CA SER A 66 4.86 -4.92 -12.99
C SER A 66 6.37 -4.61 -13.04
N ASN A 67 7.14 -5.08 -12.05
CA ASN A 67 8.56 -4.76 -11.81
C ASN A 67 8.90 -3.26 -11.68
N LYS A 68 7.90 -2.37 -11.67
CA LYS A 68 8.09 -0.91 -11.72
C LYS A 68 7.39 -0.18 -10.58
N TYR A 69 6.46 -0.83 -9.87
CA TYR A 69 5.67 -0.17 -8.85
C TYR A 69 5.64 -0.95 -7.55
N ILE A 70 5.54 -0.22 -6.45
CA ILE A 70 5.24 -0.74 -5.13
C ILE A 70 3.90 -0.14 -4.69
N TYR A 71 3.00 -0.97 -4.21
CA TYR A 71 1.78 -0.57 -3.56
C TYR A 71 1.81 -0.95 -2.09
N SER A 72 1.56 0.02 -1.21
CA SER A 72 1.53 -0.17 0.24
C SER A 72 0.14 0.15 0.75
N LEU A 73 -0.50 -0.82 1.40
CA LEU A 73 -1.74 -0.61 2.14
C LEU A 73 -1.44 -0.67 3.64
N ILE A 74 -1.90 0.34 4.35
CA ILE A 74 -1.79 0.47 5.80
C ILE A 74 -3.20 0.62 6.36
N LYS A 75 -3.62 -0.28 7.23
CA LYS A 75 -4.87 -0.22 7.97
C LYS A 75 -4.59 -0.10 9.47
N GLU A 76 -5.19 0.90 10.08
CA GLU A 76 -5.18 1.12 11.52
C GLU A 76 -6.64 1.37 11.94
N ARG A 77 -7.22 0.43 12.70
CA ARG A 77 -8.61 0.48 13.15
C ARG A 77 -9.60 0.63 11.99
N ASN A 78 -10.35 1.72 11.95
CA ASN A 78 -11.34 2.01 10.92
C ASN A 78 -10.76 2.78 9.72
N GLU A 79 -9.48 3.13 9.73
CA GLU A 79 -8.83 3.84 8.64
C GLU A 79 -7.94 2.91 7.83
N SER A 80 -7.95 3.09 6.51
CA SER A 80 -7.00 2.46 5.59
C SER A 80 -6.50 3.46 4.58
N LYS A 81 -5.21 3.37 4.26
CA LYS A 81 -4.49 4.27 3.34
C LYS A 81 -3.67 3.42 2.38
N GLY A 82 -3.78 3.73 1.10
CA GLY A 82 -3.06 3.07 0.02
C GLY A 82 -2.12 4.05 -0.65
N TYR A 83 -0.84 3.72 -0.74
CA TYR A 83 0.20 4.52 -1.37
C TYR A 83 0.78 3.78 -2.57
N LEU A 84 1.11 4.51 -3.62
CA LEU A 84 1.77 3.99 -4.81
C LEU A 84 3.14 4.67 -4.95
N LEU A 85 4.15 3.87 -5.24
CA LEU A 85 5.50 4.34 -5.51
C LEU A 85 6.00 3.73 -6.82
N GLU A 86 6.56 4.56 -7.70
CA GLU A 86 7.35 4.08 -8.84
C GLU A 86 8.77 3.77 -8.38
N ILE A 87 9.30 2.61 -8.76
CA ILE A 87 10.65 2.17 -8.42
C ILE A 87 11.62 2.84 -9.39
N LEU A 88 12.36 3.82 -8.89
CA LEU A 88 13.42 4.52 -9.62
C LEU A 88 14.80 3.99 -9.24
N SER A 89 14.91 3.34 -8.08
CA SER A 89 16.14 2.76 -7.54
C SER A 89 15.87 1.44 -6.82
N PRO A 90 16.79 0.47 -6.83
CA PRO A 90 16.69 -0.74 -6.01
C PRO A 90 16.48 -0.45 -4.51
N ASN A 91 16.99 0.69 -4.03
CA ASN A 91 16.85 1.10 -2.62
C ASN A 91 15.42 1.48 -2.24
N ASP A 92 14.55 1.79 -3.21
CA ASP A 92 13.15 2.16 -2.94
C ASP A 92 12.39 0.98 -2.32
N THR A 93 12.70 -0.24 -2.77
CA THR A 93 12.10 -1.47 -2.23
C THR A 93 12.52 -1.67 -0.78
N VAL A 94 13.82 -1.61 -0.50
CA VAL A 94 14.37 -1.77 0.85
C VAL A 94 13.84 -0.71 1.80
N THR A 95 13.81 0.55 1.35
CA THR A 95 13.31 1.68 2.12
C THR A 95 11.83 1.53 2.43
N THR A 96 11.01 1.13 1.45
CA THR A 96 9.57 0.95 1.65
C THR A 96 9.29 -0.16 2.65
N ILE A 97 9.99 -1.30 2.58
CA ILE A 97 9.84 -2.38 3.56
C ILE A 97 10.24 -1.91 4.97
N ARG A 98 11.34 -1.17 5.10
CA ARG A 98 11.78 -0.63 6.40
C ARG A 98 10.72 0.30 7.00
N LEU A 99 10.22 1.26 6.21
CA LEU A 99 9.19 2.19 6.65
C LEU A 99 7.89 1.46 7.02
N ALA A 100 7.48 0.46 6.24
CA ALA A 100 6.30 -0.35 6.54
C ALA A 100 6.42 -1.08 7.90
N LYS A 101 7.59 -1.65 8.21
CA LYS A 101 7.87 -2.25 9.52
C LYS A 101 7.81 -1.21 10.64
N GLU A 102 8.40 -0.04 10.43
CA GLU A 102 8.37 1.05 11.42
C GLU A 102 6.93 1.53 11.68
N GLU A 103 6.11 1.66 10.64
CA GLU A 103 4.70 2.03 10.78
C GLU A 103 3.88 0.93 11.49
N PHE A 104 4.12 -0.34 11.19
CA PHE A 104 3.47 -1.45 11.90
C PHE A 104 3.83 -1.43 13.40
N MET A 105 5.12 -1.26 13.71
CA MET A 105 5.59 -1.15 15.09
C MET A 105 4.99 0.07 15.82
N LYS A 106 4.81 1.20 15.15
CA LYS A 106 4.12 2.37 15.73
C LYS A 106 2.66 2.05 16.03
N CYS A 107 1.98 1.39 15.08
CA CYS A 107 0.58 1.01 15.20
C CYS A 107 0.31 0.13 16.42
N ILE A 108 1.10 -0.95 16.59
CA ILE A 108 0.95 -1.87 17.74
C ILE A 108 1.30 -1.19 19.08
N ASN A 109 2.25 -0.24 19.08
CA ASN A 109 2.67 0.42 20.32
C ASN A 109 1.69 1.51 20.80
N LYS A 110 0.83 2.04 19.92
CA LYS A 110 -0.24 2.98 20.31
C LYS A 110 -1.30 2.35 21.22
N LEU A 111 -1.46 1.02 21.23
CA LEU A 111 -2.28 0.32 22.23
C LEU A 111 -1.69 0.48 23.63
N LYS A 112 -0.39 0.16 23.76
CA LYS A 112 0.31 0.08 25.05
C LYS A 112 0.39 1.41 25.81
N SER A 113 0.27 2.53 25.11
CA SER A 113 0.27 3.87 25.71
C SER A 113 -1.11 4.36 26.15
N ARG A 114 -2.21 3.69 25.76
CA ARG A 114 -3.58 4.05 26.15
C ARG A 114 -4.11 3.25 27.34
N GLU A 115 -3.43 2.16 27.70
CA GLU A 115 -3.76 1.32 28.86
C GLU A 115 -3.00 1.72 30.14
N LYS A 116 -2.23 2.83 30.10
CA LYS A 116 -1.58 3.46 31.26
C LYS A 116 -2.25 4.79 31.58
#